data_AF-Q9Y2V0-F1
#
_entry.id   AF-Q9Y2V0-F1
#
_cell.length_a   1.000
_cell.length_b   1.000
_cell.length_c   1.000
_cell.angle_alpha   90.00
_cell.angle_beta   90.00
_cell.angle_gamma   90.00
#
_symmetry.space_group_name_H-M   'P 1'
#
loop_
_entity.id
_entity.type
_entity.pdbx_description
1 polymer ?
#
loop_
_entity_poly.entity_id
_entity_poly.type
_entity_poly.pdbx_seq_one_letter_code
_entity_poly.pdbx_strand_id
1 'polypeptide(L)'
;MILTKAQYDEIAQCLVSVPPTRQSLRKLKQRFPSQSQATLLSIFSQEYQKHIKRTHAKHHTSEAIESYYQRYLNGVVKNGAAPVLLDLANEVDYAPSLMARLILERFLQEHEETPPSKSIINSMLRDPSQIPDGVLANQVYQCIVNDCCYGPLVDCIKHAIGHEHEVLLRDLLLEKNLSFLDEDQLRAKGYDKTPDFILQVPVAVEGHIIHWIESKASFGDECSHHAYLHDQFWSYWNRFGPGLVIYWYGFIQELDCNRERGILLKACFPTNIVTLCHSIA
;
A
#
# COMPACT_ATOMS: atom_id res chain seq x y z
N MET A 1 -7.28 14.51 4.97
CA MET A 1 -8.17 14.63 6.15
C MET A 1 -7.45 14.19 7.41
N ILE A 2 -7.88 14.63 8.58
CA ILE A 2 -7.26 14.21 9.86
C ILE A 2 -8.36 13.55 10.69
N LEU A 3 -8.10 12.34 11.15
CA LEU A 3 -9.02 11.57 11.99
C LEU A 3 -8.46 11.47 13.41
N THR A 4 -9.30 11.52 14.43
CA THR A 4 -8.85 11.07 15.75
C THR A 4 -8.65 9.55 15.74
N LYS A 5 -7.85 9.04 16.67
CA LYS A 5 -7.66 7.59 16.86
C LYS A 5 -8.99 6.87 17.05
N ALA A 6 -9.91 7.45 17.83
CA ALA A 6 -11.25 6.90 18.03
C ALA A 6 -12.08 6.81 16.73
N GLN A 7 -12.01 7.82 15.86
CA GLN A 7 -12.69 7.78 14.55
C GLN A 7 -12.09 6.72 13.63
N TYR A 8 -10.76 6.61 13.61
CA TYR A 8 -10.08 5.55 12.87
C TYR A 8 -10.49 4.16 13.37
N ASP A 9 -10.49 3.95 14.69
CA ASP A 9 -10.83 2.66 15.30
C ASP A 9 -12.30 2.28 15.03
N GLU A 10 -13.22 3.25 15.01
CA GLU A 10 -14.62 3.02 14.61
C GLU A 10 -14.71 2.51 13.16
N ILE A 11 -13.97 3.12 12.24
CA ILE A 11 -13.90 2.68 10.83
C ILE A 11 -13.30 1.28 10.75
N ALA A 12 -12.16 1.05 11.40
CA ALA A 12 -11.47 -0.23 11.41
C ALA A 12 -12.35 -1.36 11.99
N GLN A 13 -13.09 -1.09 13.07
CA GLN A 13 -14.02 -2.06 13.65
C GLN A 13 -15.18 -2.39 12.71
N CYS A 14 -15.69 -1.42 11.96
CA CYS A 14 -16.72 -1.67 10.94
C CYS A 14 -16.18 -2.57 9.82
N LEU A 15 -14.91 -2.42 9.45
CA LEU A 15 -14.26 -3.23 8.41
C LEU A 15 -14.16 -4.71 8.75
N VAL A 16 -13.97 -5.05 10.03
CA VAL A 16 -13.94 -6.47 10.47
C VAL A 16 -15.24 -7.20 10.14
N SER A 17 -16.37 -6.48 10.11
CA SER A 17 -17.70 -7.07 9.88
C SER A 17 -18.08 -7.17 8.40
N VAL A 18 -17.19 -6.76 7.50
CA VAL A 18 -17.51 -6.51 6.10
C VAL A 18 -16.58 -7.32 5.20
N PRO A 19 -17.11 -8.13 4.26
CA PRO A 19 -16.28 -8.96 3.38
C PRO A 19 -15.39 -8.08 2.49
N PRO A 20 -14.20 -8.53 2.04
CA PRO A 20 -13.28 -7.71 1.28
C PRO A 20 -13.70 -7.54 -0.20
N THR A 21 -14.83 -6.88 -0.44
CA THR A 21 -15.46 -6.76 -1.76
C THR A 21 -15.70 -5.31 -2.16
N ARG A 22 -15.97 -5.05 -3.45
CA ARG A 22 -16.35 -3.70 -3.90
C ARG A 22 -17.67 -3.21 -3.28
N GLN A 23 -18.59 -4.11 -2.95
CA GLN A 23 -19.89 -3.75 -2.35
C GLN A 23 -19.71 -3.19 -0.93
N SER A 24 -18.73 -3.69 -0.22
CA SER A 24 -18.34 -3.27 1.12
C SER A 24 -17.96 -1.80 1.21
N LEU A 25 -17.25 -1.31 0.21
CA LEU A 25 -16.83 0.09 0.13
C LEU A 25 -18.02 1.04 0.02
N ARG A 26 -19.09 0.65 -0.69
CA ARG A 26 -20.33 1.43 -0.75
C ARG A 26 -21.00 1.52 0.61
N LYS A 27 -21.05 0.41 1.36
CA LYS A 27 -21.58 0.37 2.72
C LYS A 27 -20.77 1.26 3.67
N LEU A 28 -19.44 1.25 3.56
CA LEU A 28 -18.58 2.14 4.36
C LEU A 28 -18.83 3.61 4.06
N LYS A 29 -18.97 3.99 2.77
CA LYS A 29 -19.26 5.37 2.40
C LYS A 29 -20.63 5.84 2.90
N GLN A 30 -21.62 4.94 2.96
CA GLN A 30 -22.93 5.24 3.57
C GLN A 30 -22.81 5.44 5.08
N ARG A 31 -21.97 4.64 5.76
CA ARG A 31 -21.76 4.73 7.21
C ARG A 31 -20.93 5.94 7.63
N PHE A 32 -19.92 6.30 6.82
CA PHE A 32 -18.99 7.39 7.07
C PHE A 32 -19.04 8.43 5.93
N PRO A 33 -20.18 9.12 5.73
CA PRO A 33 -20.40 10.00 4.59
C PRO A 33 -19.46 11.21 4.55
N SER A 34 -19.00 11.67 5.72
CA SER A 34 -18.01 12.75 5.85
C SER A 34 -16.61 12.34 5.38
N GLN A 35 -16.33 11.04 5.24
CA GLN A 35 -15.01 10.55 4.86
C GLN A 35 -14.87 10.41 3.35
N SER A 36 -13.70 10.72 2.79
CA SER A 36 -13.47 10.66 1.35
C SER A 36 -13.39 9.20 0.92
N GLN A 37 -13.76 8.93 -0.33
CA GLN A 37 -13.67 7.57 -0.86
C GLN A 37 -12.22 7.06 -0.83
N ALA A 38 -11.24 7.90 -1.17
CA ALA A 38 -9.83 7.55 -1.14
C ALA A 38 -9.34 7.22 0.28
N THR A 39 -9.75 8.00 1.29
CA THR A 39 -9.46 7.73 2.71
C THR A 39 -10.01 6.37 3.13
N LEU A 40 -11.29 6.10 2.87
CA LEU A 40 -11.92 4.83 3.25
C LEU A 40 -11.30 3.63 2.52
N LEU A 41 -10.97 3.77 1.23
CA LEU A 41 -10.27 2.74 0.45
C LEU A 41 -8.89 2.44 1.01
N SER A 42 -8.13 3.47 1.39
CA SER A 42 -6.81 3.29 1.95
C SER A 42 -6.85 2.59 3.30
N ILE A 43 -7.74 3.01 4.20
CA ILE A 43 -7.92 2.37 5.51
C ILE A 43 -8.36 0.92 5.32
N PHE A 44 -9.32 0.67 4.42
CA PHE A 44 -9.74 -0.69 4.06
C PHE A 44 -8.58 -1.57 3.60
N SER A 45 -7.75 -1.07 2.68
CA SER A 45 -6.60 -1.84 2.18
C SER A 45 -5.58 -2.14 3.28
N GLN A 46 -5.32 -1.18 4.18
CA GLN A 46 -4.39 -1.37 5.30
C GLN A 46 -4.90 -2.36 6.33
N GLU A 47 -6.16 -2.26 6.74
CA GLU A 47 -6.77 -3.21 7.69
C GLU A 47 -6.85 -4.62 7.10
N TYR A 48 -7.19 -4.75 5.82
CA TYR A 48 -7.15 -6.02 5.13
C TYR A 48 -5.74 -6.61 5.12
N GLN A 49 -4.72 -5.79 4.83
CA GLN A 49 -3.33 -6.25 4.87
C GLN A 49 -2.89 -6.69 6.28
N LYS A 50 -3.33 -6.00 7.33
CA LYS A 50 -3.07 -6.41 8.72
C LYS A 50 -3.72 -7.74 9.04
N HIS A 51 -4.97 -7.94 8.64
CA HIS A 51 -5.67 -9.20 8.79
C HIS A 51 -4.86 -10.33 8.13
N ILE A 52 -4.54 -10.18 6.84
CA ILE A 52 -3.79 -11.19 6.07
C ILE A 52 -2.41 -11.45 6.68
N LYS A 53 -1.69 -10.44 7.18
CA LYS A 53 -0.41 -10.65 7.89
C LYS A 53 -0.56 -11.48 9.15
N ARG A 54 -1.61 -11.24 9.96
CA ARG A 54 -1.89 -12.01 11.19
C ARG A 54 -2.27 -13.46 10.89
N THR A 55 -2.97 -13.68 9.78
CA THR A 55 -3.44 -15.01 9.37
C THR A 55 -2.50 -15.71 8.38
N HIS A 56 -1.42 -15.07 7.93
CA HIS A 56 -0.53 -15.62 6.91
C HIS A 56 0.03 -17.00 7.28
N ALA A 57 0.52 -17.16 8.51
CA ALA A 57 1.17 -18.37 8.97
C ALA A 57 0.23 -19.59 8.98
N LYS A 58 -1.06 -19.42 9.34
CA LYS A 58 -2.03 -20.53 9.37
C LYS A 58 -2.32 -21.11 7.98
N HIS A 59 -2.11 -20.34 6.90
CA HIS A 59 -2.33 -20.80 5.52
C HIS A 59 -1.09 -21.42 4.88
N HIS A 60 0.08 -21.28 5.52
CA HIS A 60 1.37 -21.74 4.99
C HIS A 60 1.90 -22.99 5.70
N THR A 61 1.07 -23.68 6.49
CA THR A 61 1.46 -25.00 7.01
C THR A 61 1.30 -26.04 5.92
N SER A 62 2.12 -27.09 5.95
CA SER A 62 2.06 -28.17 4.95
C SER A 62 0.66 -28.82 4.89
N GLU A 63 0.01 -28.96 6.03
CA GLU A 63 -1.35 -29.52 6.14
C GLU A 63 -2.39 -28.60 5.50
N ALA A 64 -2.28 -27.29 5.72
CA ALA A 64 -3.20 -26.32 5.14
C ALA A 64 -3.05 -26.26 3.61
N ILE A 65 -1.80 -26.19 3.12
CA ILE A 65 -1.50 -26.17 1.69
C ILE A 65 -2.06 -27.42 1.00
N GLU A 66 -1.78 -28.61 1.55
CA GLU A 66 -2.27 -29.86 0.98
C GLU A 66 -3.80 -29.93 1.04
N SER A 67 -4.43 -29.48 2.13
CA SER A 67 -5.89 -29.39 2.21
C SER A 67 -6.48 -28.48 1.13
N TYR A 68 -5.92 -27.30 0.91
CA TYR A 68 -6.37 -26.38 -0.14
C TYR A 68 -6.17 -26.96 -1.53
N TYR A 69 -5.05 -27.64 -1.77
CA TYR A 69 -4.76 -28.29 -3.03
C TYR A 69 -5.75 -29.41 -3.35
N GLN A 70 -6.04 -30.29 -2.38
CA GLN A 70 -7.05 -31.34 -2.56
C GLN A 70 -8.45 -30.78 -2.78
N ARG A 71 -8.82 -29.72 -2.06
CA ARG A 71 -10.11 -29.03 -2.25
C ARG A 71 -10.21 -28.41 -3.64
N TYR A 72 -9.13 -27.79 -4.12
CA TYR A 72 -9.02 -27.26 -5.48
C TYR A 72 -9.23 -28.36 -6.52
N LEU A 73 -8.47 -29.45 -6.46
CA LEU A 73 -8.55 -30.58 -7.41
C LEU A 73 -9.97 -31.16 -7.46
N ASN A 74 -10.57 -31.42 -6.30
CA ASN A 74 -11.95 -31.93 -6.22
C ASN A 74 -12.97 -30.95 -6.81
N GLY A 75 -12.77 -29.64 -6.61
CA GLY A 75 -13.64 -28.60 -7.15
C GLY A 75 -13.57 -28.52 -8.68
N VAL A 76 -12.37 -28.50 -9.26
CA VAL A 76 -12.19 -28.39 -10.71
C VAL A 76 -12.57 -29.67 -11.47
N VAL A 77 -12.38 -30.84 -10.87
CA VAL A 77 -12.87 -32.11 -11.43
C VAL A 77 -14.40 -32.10 -11.54
N LYS A 78 -15.09 -31.50 -10.56
CA LYS A 78 -16.56 -31.35 -10.60
C LYS A 78 -17.00 -30.30 -11.61
N ASN A 79 -16.33 -29.14 -11.66
CA ASN A 79 -16.62 -28.07 -12.61
C ASN A 79 -15.41 -27.14 -12.78
N GLY A 80 -14.59 -27.40 -13.81
CA GLY A 80 -13.40 -26.57 -14.09
C GLY A 80 -13.70 -25.13 -14.53
N ALA A 81 -14.95 -24.82 -14.93
CA ALA A 81 -15.37 -23.48 -15.31
C ALA A 81 -15.86 -22.63 -14.11
N ALA A 82 -16.14 -23.24 -12.96
CA ALA A 82 -16.51 -22.50 -11.74
C ALA A 82 -15.28 -21.81 -11.12
N PRO A 83 -15.42 -20.68 -10.40
CA PRO A 83 -14.30 -19.95 -9.80
C PRO A 83 -13.81 -20.59 -8.49
N VAL A 84 -13.45 -21.88 -8.54
CA VAL A 84 -13.10 -22.73 -7.40
C VAL A 84 -12.06 -22.10 -6.48
N LEU A 85 -10.96 -21.57 -7.03
CA LEU A 85 -9.91 -20.96 -6.19
C LEU A 85 -10.34 -19.66 -5.52
N LEU A 86 -11.12 -18.84 -6.22
CA LEU A 86 -11.63 -17.59 -5.68
C LEU A 86 -12.63 -17.86 -4.54
N ASP A 87 -13.55 -18.81 -4.75
CA ASP A 87 -14.51 -19.24 -3.75
C ASP A 87 -13.80 -19.82 -2.52
N LEU A 88 -12.78 -20.66 -2.74
CA LEU A 88 -11.94 -21.21 -1.68
C LEU A 88 -11.24 -20.11 -0.87
N ALA A 89 -10.62 -19.13 -1.54
CA ALA A 89 -9.95 -18.01 -0.89
C ALA A 89 -10.91 -17.20 -0.01
N ASN A 90 -12.11 -16.89 -0.53
CA ASN A 90 -13.14 -16.17 0.20
C ASN A 90 -13.67 -16.97 1.39
N GLU A 91 -13.87 -18.28 1.24
CA GLU A 91 -14.37 -19.15 2.31
C GLU A 91 -13.41 -19.20 3.50
N VAL A 92 -12.09 -19.28 3.23
CA VAL A 92 -11.07 -19.39 4.28
C VAL A 92 -10.54 -18.03 4.77
N ASP A 93 -11.16 -16.93 4.32
CA ASP A 93 -10.79 -15.54 4.62
C ASP A 93 -9.30 -15.25 4.30
N TYR A 94 -8.93 -15.52 3.05
CA TYR A 94 -7.58 -15.30 2.54
C TYR A 94 -7.58 -14.54 1.22
N ALA A 95 -6.47 -13.86 0.91
CA ALA A 95 -6.37 -13.05 -0.30
C ALA A 95 -6.37 -13.95 -1.56
N PRO A 96 -7.29 -13.73 -2.53
CA PRO A 96 -7.37 -14.56 -3.72
C PRO A 96 -6.05 -14.69 -4.48
N SER A 97 -5.30 -13.60 -4.64
CA SER A 97 -3.99 -13.62 -5.31
C SER A 97 -2.93 -14.41 -4.53
N LEU A 98 -3.01 -14.44 -3.20
CA LEU A 98 -2.13 -15.26 -2.37
C LEU A 98 -2.55 -16.72 -2.37
N MET A 99 -3.84 -17.03 -2.40
CA MET A 99 -4.35 -18.40 -2.59
C MET A 99 -3.90 -18.95 -3.95
N ALA A 100 -4.04 -18.15 -5.02
CA ALA A 100 -3.56 -18.49 -6.34
C ALA A 100 -2.05 -18.79 -6.34
N ARG A 101 -1.24 -17.98 -5.63
CA ARG A 101 0.19 -18.24 -5.44
C ARG A 101 0.45 -19.60 -4.77
N LEU A 102 -0.22 -19.88 -3.64
CA LEU A 102 -0.05 -21.13 -2.90
C LEU A 102 -0.34 -22.35 -3.77
N ILE A 103 -1.45 -22.33 -4.50
CA ILE A 103 -1.87 -23.46 -5.34
C ILE A 103 -0.96 -23.61 -6.56
N LEU A 104 -0.57 -22.50 -7.20
CA LEU A 104 0.37 -22.53 -8.31
C LEU A 104 1.73 -23.10 -7.89
N GLU A 105 2.26 -22.67 -6.74
CA GLU A 105 3.52 -23.19 -6.20
C GLU A 105 3.43 -24.69 -5.92
N ARG A 106 2.35 -25.15 -5.27
CA ARG A 106 2.13 -26.57 -4.98
C ARG A 106 1.93 -27.42 -6.24
N PHE A 107 1.24 -26.88 -7.25
CA PHE A 107 1.05 -27.53 -8.56
C PHE A 107 2.39 -27.72 -9.28
N LEU A 108 3.23 -26.68 -9.34
CA LEU A 108 4.54 -26.77 -9.97
C LEU A 108 5.47 -27.76 -9.25
N GLN A 109 5.45 -27.80 -7.92
CA GLN A 109 6.22 -28.78 -7.14
C GLN A 109 5.84 -30.24 -7.43
N GLU A 110 4.63 -30.51 -7.90
CA GLU A 110 4.22 -31.86 -8.30
C GLU A 110 4.74 -32.26 -9.68
N HIS A 111 4.97 -31.28 -10.56
CA HIS A 111 5.29 -31.49 -11.97
C HIS A 111 6.77 -31.23 -12.31
N GLU A 112 7.50 -30.51 -11.45
CA GLU A 112 8.91 -30.16 -11.62
C GLU A 112 9.80 -30.90 -10.60
N GLU A 113 10.99 -31.35 -11.02
CA GLU A 113 11.96 -32.02 -10.14
C GLU A 113 12.59 -31.07 -9.12
N THR A 114 12.65 -29.78 -9.44
CA THR A 114 13.22 -28.73 -8.59
C THR A 114 12.15 -27.77 -8.10
N PRO A 115 12.27 -27.24 -6.88
CA PRO A 115 11.30 -26.27 -6.37
C PRO A 115 11.25 -25.02 -7.28
N PRO A 116 10.04 -24.55 -7.64
CA PRO A 116 9.88 -23.43 -8.55
C PRO A 116 10.47 -22.16 -7.95
N SER A 117 11.17 -21.37 -8.78
CA SER A 117 11.72 -20.10 -8.31
C SER A 117 10.62 -19.05 -8.10
N LYS A 118 10.81 -18.16 -7.13
CA LYS A 118 9.91 -17.02 -6.89
C LYS A 118 9.70 -16.15 -8.14
N SER A 119 10.71 -16.06 -9.00
CA SER A 119 10.64 -15.29 -10.25
C SER A 119 9.66 -15.91 -11.24
N ILE A 120 9.70 -17.24 -11.40
CA ILE A 120 8.79 -17.98 -12.30
C ILE A 120 7.35 -17.84 -11.83
N ILE A 121 7.10 -18.08 -10.54
CA ILE A 121 5.77 -17.92 -9.94
C ILE A 121 5.24 -16.50 -10.15
N ASN A 122 6.06 -15.48 -9.89
CA ASN A 122 5.65 -14.09 -10.10
C ASN A 122 5.39 -13.76 -11.57
N SER A 123 6.11 -14.39 -12.51
CA SER A 123 5.85 -14.24 -13.95
C SER A 123 4.48 -14.81 -14.30
N MET A 124 4.18 -16.05 -13.89
CA MET A 124 2.90 -16.71 -14.14
C MET A 124 1.73 -16.03 -13.42
N LEU A 125 1.93 -15.43 -12.25
CA LEU A 125 0.87 -14.64 -11.59
C LEU A 125 0.58 -13.32 -12.32
N ARG A 126 1.59 -12.71 -12.95
CA ARG A 126 1.42 -11.50 -13.78
C ARG A 126 0.80 -11.82 -15.13
N ASP A 127 1.15 -12.97 -15.68
CA ASP A 127 0.66 -13.48 -16.96
C ASP A 127 0.22 -14.95 -16.80
N PRO A 128 -1.03 -15.20 -16.38
CA PRO A 128 -1.55 -16.55 -16.17
C PRO A 128 -1.55 -17.43 -17.43
N SER A 129 -1.41 -16.84 -18.63
CA SER A 129 -1.31 -17.62 -19.88
C SER A 129 -0.03 -18.47 -19.97
N GLN A 130 0.97 -18.18 -19.13
CA GLN A 130 2.21 -18.96 -19.02
C GLN A 130 2.02 -20.25 -18.22
N ILE A 131 0.89 -20.44 -17.54
CA ILE A 131 0.61 -21.65 -16.77
C ILE A 131 0.23 -22.78 -17.76
N PRO A 132 0.92 -23.94 -17.74
CA PRO A 132 0.66 -25.02 -18.70
C PRO A 132 -0.75 -25.60 -18.64
N ASP A 133 -1.33 -25.67 -17.43
CA ASP A 133 -2.70 -26.15 -17.23
C ASP A 133 -3.69 -25.01 -17.47
N GLY A 134 -4.49 -25.12 -18.54
CA GLY A 134 -5.44 -24.08 -18.93
C GLY A 134 -6.57 -23.84 -17.93
N VAL A 135 -6.93 -24.86 -17.13
CA VAL A 135 -7.92 -24.71 -16.05
C VAL A 135 -7.32 -23.86 -14.93
N LEU A 136 -6.14 -24.22 -14.42
CA LEU A 136 -5.42 -23.47 -13.40
C LEU A 136 -5.10 -22.04 -13.87
N ALA A 137 -4.71 -21.86 -15.13
CA ALA A 137 -4.50 -20.54 -15.73
C ALA A 137 -5.72 -19.63 -15.56
N ASN A 138 -6.92 -20.14 -15.89
CA ASN A 138 -8.17 -19.42 -15.71
C ASN A 138 -8.49 -19.19 -14.22
N GLN A 139 -8.26 -20.16 -13.34
CA GLN A 139 -8.48 -20.02 -11.89
C GLN A 139 -7.60 -18.94 -11.27
N VAL A 140 -6.31 -18.94 -11.61
CA VAL A 140 -5.35 -17.91 -11.20
C VAL A 140 -5.79 -16.55 -11.73
N TYR A 141 -6.13 -16.45 -13.02
CA TYR A 141 -6.65 -15.21 -13.60
C TYR A 141 -7.87 -14.66 -12.85
N GLN A 142 -8.86 -15.51 -12.51
CA GLN A 142 -10.03 -15.10 -11.72
C GLN A 142 -9.64 -14.56 -10.35
N CYS A 143 -8.69 -15.19 -9.66
CA CYS A 143 -8.18 -14.68 -8.40
C CYS A 143 -7.49 -13.31 -8.56
N ILE A 144 -6.65 -13.14 -9.58
CA ILE A 144 -5.93 -11.89 -9.81
C ILE A 144 -6.87 -10.72 -10.10
N VAL A 145 -7.88 -10.92 -10.96
CA VAL A 145 -8.80 -9.82 -11.33
C VAL A 145 -9.83 -9.47 -10.25
N ASN A 146 -10.10 -10.39 -9.32
CA ASN A 146 -11.07 -10.19 -8.24
C ASN A 146 -10.42 -9.82 -6.89
N ASP A 147 -9.10 -9.91 -6.74
CA ASP A 147 -8.41 -9.44 -5.54
C ASP A 147 -8.43 -7.90 -5.48
N CYS A 148 -8.90 -7.35 -4.37
CA CYS A 148 -9.06 -5.91 -4.19
C CYS A 148 -7.89 -5.23 -3.49
N CYS A 149 -6.98 -5.99 -2.87
CA CYS A 149 -5.95 -5.45 -1.99
C CYS A 149 -4.55 -6.01 -2.22
N TYR A 150 -4.45 -7.17 -2.86
CA TYR A 150 -3.20 -7.84 -3.23
C TYR A 150 -3.18 -8.19 -4.72
N GLY A 151 -2.03 -8.68 -5.18
CA GLY A 151 -1.84 -9.14 -6.54
C GLY A 151 -1.32 -8.05 -7.47
N PRO A 152 -0.88 -8.45 -8.67
CA PRO A 152 -0.14 -7.58 -9.58
C PRO A 152 -0.95 -6.35 -10.03
N LEU A 153 -2.26 -6.49 -10.25
CA LEU A 153 -3.11 -5.35 -10.64
C LEU A 153 -3.21 -4.30 -9.54
N VAL A 154 -3.38 -4.74 -8.30
CA VAL A 154 -3.45 -3.82 -7.16
C VAL A 154 -2.11 -3.15 -6.91
N ASP A 155 -1.01 -3.89 -7.04
CA ASP A 155 0.34 -3.34 -6.93
C ASP A 155 0.60 -2.27 -8.02
N CYS A 156 0.19 -2.54 -9.27
CA CYS A 156 0.23 -1.55 -10.35
C CYS A 156 -0.58 -0.30 -10.04
N ILE A 157 -1.81 -0.45 -9.51
CA ILE A 157 -2.66 0.68 -9.13
C ILE A 157 -2.00 1.50 -8.01
N LYS A 158 -1.49 0.85 -6.96
CA LYS A 158 -0.80 1.52 -5.85
C LYS A 158 0.43 2.30 -6.33
N HIS A 159 1.23 1.70 -7.22
CA HIS A 159 2.39 2.35 -7.80
C HIS A 159 2.00 3.56 -8.65
N ALA A 160 0.99 3.42 -9.52
CA ALA A 160 0.52 4.52 -10.36
C ALA A 160 0.00 5.70 -9.52
N ILE A 161 -0.77 5.40 -8.47
CA ILE A 161 -1.28 6.39 -7.51
C ILE A 161 -0.14 7.09 -6.78
N GLY A 162 0.87 6.35 -6.32
CA GLY A 162 2.06 6.91 -5.67
C GLY A 162 2.75 7.92 -6.59
N HIS A 163 3.04 7.49 -7.82
CA HIS A 163 3.67 8.32 -8.83
C HIS A 163 2.86 9.57 -9.18
N GLU A 164 1.53 9.46 -9.29
CA GLU A 164 0.65 10.60 -9.54
C GLU A 164 0.77 11.67 -8.45
N HIS A 165 0.89 11.27 -7.18
CA HIS A 165 1.03 12.22 -6.07
C HIS A 165 2.44 12.81 -5.96
N GLU A 166 3.47 12.10 -6.40
CA GLU A 166 4.82 12.65 -6.56
C GLU A 166 4.86 13.74 -7.65
N VAL A 167 4.21 13.50 -8.79
CA VAL A 167 4.07 14.48 -9.87
C VAL A 167 3.24 15.68 -9.40
N LEU A 168 2.12 15.46 -8.71
CA LEU A 168 1.33 16.53 -8.12
C LEU A 168 2.14 17.38 -7.15
N LEU A 169 2.93 16.75 -6.27
CA LEU A 169 3.80 17.47 -5.33
C LEU A 169 4.85 18.30 -6.06
N ARG A 170 5.47 17.75 -7.11
CA ARG A 170 6.42 18.46 -7.97
C ARG A 170 5.78 19.73 -8.56
N ASP A 171 4.59 19.60 -9.14
CA ASP A 171 3.89 20.72 -9.76
C ASP A 171 3.53 21.80 -8.73
N LEU A 172 3.10 21.41 -7.53
CA LEU A 172 2.80 22.34 -6.43
C LEU A 172 4.06 23.06 -5.93
N LEU A 173 5.20 22.38 -5.86
CA LEU A 173 6.48 23.01 -5.51
C LEU A 173 6.90 24.04 -6.56
N LEU A 174 6.75 23.70 -7.85
CA LEU A 174 7.06 24.59 -8.97
C LEU A 174 6.11 25.81 -8.99
N GLU A 175 4.82 25.62 -8.75
CA GLU A 175 3.83 26.71 -8.67
C GLU A 175 4.20 27.71 -7.56
N LYS A 176 4.76 27.22 -6.45
CA LYS A 176 5.27 28.05 -5.34
C LYS A 176 6.68 28.59 -5.55
N ASN A 177 7.30 28.35 -6.71
CA ASN A 177 8.66 28.75 -7.03
C ASN A 177 9.70 28.21 -6.01
N LEU A 178 9.46 27.03 -5.45
CA LEU A 178 10.38 26.39 -4.52
C LEU A 178 11.41 25.58 -5.31
N SER A 179 12.69 25.83 -5.04
CA SER A 179 13.78 25.06 -5.64
C SER A 179 14.00 23.76 -4.87
N PHE A 180 14.08 22.63 -5.57
CA PHE A 180 14.24 21.31 -4.96
C PHE A 180 15.16 20.40 -5.78
N LEU A 181 15.51 19.26 -5.18
CA LEU A 181 16.11 18.09 -5.82
C LEU A 181 15.17 16.91 -5.62
N ASP A 182 14.93 16.14 -6.67
CA ASP A 182 14.12 14.93 -6.57
C ASP A 182 14.95 13.67 -6.29
N GLU A 183 14.26 12.55 -6.09
CA GLU A 183 14.86 11.27 -5.76
C GLU A 183 15.95 10.83 -6.75
N ASP A 184 15.70 10.95 -8.06
CA ASP A 184 16.64 10.54 -9.10
C ASP A 184 17.92 11.38 -9.09
N GLN A 185 17.78 12.70 -8.89
CA GLN A 185 18.92 13.59 -8.74
C GLN A 185 19.73 13.30 -7.47
N LEU A 186 19.07 12.89 -6.39
CA LEU A 186 19.75 12.49 -5.15
C LEU A 186 20.46 11.15 -5.32
N ARG A 187 19.83 10.14 -5.93
CA ARG A 187 20.47 8.85 -6.23
C ARG A 187 21.69 9.03 -7.13
N ALA A 188 21.61 9.89 -8.14
CA ALA A 188 22.74 10.23 -9.01
C ALA A 188 23.94 10.85 -8.24
N LYS A 189 23.68 11.48 -7.09
CA LYS A 189 24.72 12.01 -6.19
C LYS A 189 25.23 10.97 -5.17
N GLY A 190 24.78 9.71 -5.24
CA GLY A 190 25.22 8.62 -4.38
C GLY A 190 24.48 8.52 -3.05
N TYR A 191 23.27 9.07 -2.96
CA TYR A 191 22.41 8.89 -1.79
C TYR A 191 21.65 7.55 -1.89
N ASP A 192 21.66 6.78 -0.80
CA ASP A 192 21.05 5.46 -0.66
C ASP A 192 19.58 5.53 -0.18
N LYS A 193 19.32 6.33 0.86
CA LYS A 193 17.98 6.67 1.34
C LYS A 193 17.66 8.12 1.01
N THR A 194 16.60 8.32 0.24
CA THR A 194 16.24 9.61 -0.35
C THR A 194 14.77 9.91 -0.07
N PRO A 195 14.44 11.10 0.49
CA PRO A 195 13.06 11.57 0.45
C PRO A 195 12.69 11.92 -0.98
N ASP A 196 11.39 12.03 -1.28
CA ASP A 196 10.92 12.37 -2.63
C ASP A 196 11.49 13.70 -3.12
N PHE A 197 11.52 14.70 -2.22
CA PHE A 197 12.06 16.03 -2.52
C PHE A 197 12.90 16.57 -1.36
N ILE A 198 14.08 17.10 -1.68
CA ILE A 198 14.87 17.96 -0.79
C ILE A 198 14.77 19.38 -1.30
N LEU A 199 14.38 20.31 -0.44
CA LEU A 199 14.36 21.74 -0.75
C LEU A 199 15.78 22.28 -0.76
N GLN A 200 16.17 22.97 -1.83
CA GLN A 200 17.48 23.62 -1.92
C GLN A 200 17.57 24.79 -0.94
N VAL A 201 16.45 25.47 -0.71
CA VAL A 201 16.30 26.51 0.32
C VAL A 201 15.20 26.05 1.27
N PRO A 202 15.50 25.81 2.57
CA PRO A 202 14.49 25.43 3.54
C PRO A 202 13.39 26.48 3.66
N VAL A 203 12.17 26.02 3.94
CA VAL A 203 11.00 26.89 4.13
C VAL A 203 10.41 26.67 5.52
N ALA A 204 9.61 27.61 6.00
CA ALA A 204 8.86 27.43 7.24
C ALA A 204 7.38 27.13 6.96
N VAL A 205 6.84 26.13 7.65
CA VAL A 205 5.43 25.74 7.64
C VAL A 205 4.96 25.66 9.08
N GLU A 206 3.96 26.45 9.45
CA GLU A 206 3.44 26.49 10.84
C GLU A 206 4.56 26.72 11.88
N GLY A 207 5.54 27.57 11.55
CA GLY A 207 6.69 27.88 12.40
C GLY A 207 7.82 26.84 12.39
N HIS A 208 7.66 25.71 11.70
CA HIS A 208 8.65 24.63 11.62
C HIS A 208 9.45 24.74 10.33
N ILE A 209 10.78 24.66 10.43
CA ILE A 209 11.66 24.61 9.25
C ILE A 209 11.52 23.25 8.58
N ILE A 210 11.42 23.24 7.25
CA ILE A 210 11.28 22.06 6.41
C ILE A 210 12.44 22.03 5.41
N HIS A 211 13.23 20.96 5.45
CA HIS A 211 14.33 20.69 4.50
C HIS A 211 13.96 19.69 3.41
N TRP A 212 13.02 18.78 3.70
CA TRP A 212 12.60 17.74 2.78
C TRP A 212 11.11 17.48 2.91
N ILE A 213 10.52 16.96 1.83
CA ILE A 213 9.11 16.58 1.77
C ILE A 213 9.01 15.14 1.28
N GLU A 214 8.19 14.37 1.97
CA GLU A 214 7.83 13.00 1.63
C GLU A 214 6.33 12.90 1.33
N SER A 215 5.99 12.27 0.21
CA SER A 215 4.65 12.12 -0.36
C SER A 215 4.15 10.70 -0.14
N LYS A 216 3.15 10.53 0.72
CA LYS A 216 2.51 9.24 0.94
C LYS A 216 1.09 9.27 0.40
N ALA A 217 0.87 8.64 -0.76
CA ALA A 217 -0.45 8.43 -1.36
C ALA A 217 -1.24 7.32 -0.64
N SER A 218 -1.34 7.44 0.69
CA SER A 218 -1.98 6.49 1.58
C SER A 218 -2.50 7.22 2.81
N PHE A 219 -3.29 6.51 3.61
CA PHE A 219 -3.66 6.93 4.95
C PHE A 219 -2.51 6.66 5.93
N GLY A 220 -2.24 7.57 6.85
CA GLY A 220 -1.24 7.38 7.92
C GLY A 220 -1.89 6.71 9.13
N ASP A 221 -1.68 5.40 9.29
CA ASP A 221 -2.05 4.64 10.48
C ASP A 221 -0.83 4.38 11.39
N GLU A 222 -1.06 3.93 12.63
CA GLU A 222 0.02 3.69 13.60
C GLU A 222 1.08 2.70 13.09
N CYS A 223 0.63 1.60 12.47
CA CYS A 223 1.54 0.55 12.01
C CYS A 223 2.45 1.01 10.88
N SER A 224 1.90 1.62 9.82
CA SER A 224 2.72 2.09 8.70
C SER A 224 3.56 3.30 9.09
N HIS A 225 2.99 4.26 9.83
CA HIS A 225 3.74 5.44 10.27
C HIS A 225 4.93 5.07 11.14
N HIS A 226 4.77 4.13 12.08
CA HIS A 226 5.87 3.64 12.91
C HIS A 226 6.98 2.99 12.08
N ALA A 227 6.61 2.15 11.10
CA ALA A 227 7.57 1.55 10.17
C ALA A 227 8.32 2.62 9.36
N TYR A 228 7.61 3.59 8.78
CA TYR A 228 8.23 4.67 8.01
C TYR A 228 9.14 5.57 8.85
N LEU A 229 8.77 5.87 10.11
CA LEU A 229 9.63 6.60 11.02
C LEU A 229 10.98 5.91 11.17
N HIS A 230 10.97 4.61 11.44
CA HIS A 230 12.17 3.80 11.66
C HIS A 230 13.00 3.58 10.39
N ASP A 231 12.33 3.26 9.29
CA ASP A 231 13.00 2.83 8.06
C ASP A 231 13.43 4.01 7.18
N GLN A 232 12.74 5.15 7.28
CA GLN A 232 12.90 6.30 6.36
C GLN A 232 13.11 7.62 7.11
N PHE A 233 12.12 8.11 7.86
CA PHE A 233 12.06 9.52 8.26
C PHE A 233 13.18 9.92 9.22
N TRP A 234 13.55 9.06 10.17
CA TRP A 234 14.69 9.36 11.04
C TRP A 234 16.02 9.37 10.30
N SER A 235 16.16 8.59 9.22
CA SER A 235 17.36 8.64 8.37
C SER A 235 17.44 9.98 7.63
N TYR A 236 16.30 10.47 7.11
CA TYR A 236 16.24 11.79 6.48
C TYR A 236 16.53 12.90 7.47
N TRP A 237 15.94 12.83 8.67
CA TRP A 237 16.15 13.80 9.72
C TRP A 237 17.61 13.90 10.16
N ASN A 238 18.25 12.75 10.41
CA ASN A 238 19.68 12.70 10.79
C ASN A 238 20.60 13.27 9.70
N ARG A 239 20.21 13.21 8.43
CA ARG A 239 21.05 13.61 7.29
C ARG A 239 20.79 15.03 6.79
N PHE A 240 19.54 15.47 6.83
CA PHE A 240 19.07 16.70 6.19
C PHE A 240 18.36 17.66 7.14
N GLY A 241 18.07 17.24 8.36
CA GLY A 241 17.31 18.02 9.34
C GLY A 241 15.79 17.83 9.25
N PRO A 242 15.00 18.71 9.88
CA PRO A 242 13.54 18.62 9.91
C PRO A 242 12.86 18.52 8.54
N GLY A 243 11.72 17.85 8.47
CA GLY A 243 10.97 17.67 7.23
C GLY A 243 9.47 17.46 7.40
N LEU A 244 8.80 17.34 6.27
CA LEU A 244 7.35 17.29 6.14
C LEU A 244 6.93 15.97 5.47
N VAL A 245 5.99 15.26 6.08
CA VAL A 245 5.34 14.10 5.48
C VAL A 245 3.89 14.45 5.13
N ILE A 246 3.51 14.25 3.88
CA ILE A 246 2.15 14.49 3.39
C ILE A 246 1.45 13.15 3.20
N TYR A 247 0.47 12.85 4.07
CA TYR A 247 -0.45 11.73 3.89
C TYR A 247 -1.69 12.20 3.11
N TRP A 248 -1.69 12.01 1.80
CA TRP A 248 -2.72 12.55 0.90
C TRP A 248 -4.13 12.05 1.19
N TYR A 249 -4.26 10.84 1.73
CA TYR A 249 -5.56 10.28 2.10
C TYR A 249 -5.90 10.49 3.57
N GLY A 250 -5.08 11.24 4.28
CA GLY A 250 -5.25 11.59 5.67
C GLY A 250 -4.45 10.73 6.64
N PHE A 251 -4.52 11.06 7.92
CA PHE A 251 -3.80 10.32 8.96
C PHE A 251 -4.48 10.44 10.32
N ILE A 252 -4.09 9.56 11.25
CA ILE A 252 -4.51 9.63 12.65
C ILE A 252 -3.81 10.81 13.33
N GLN A 253 -4.58 11.75 13.89
CA GLN A 253 -4.12 13.02 14.46
C GLN A 253 -2.98 12.83 15.47
N GLU A 254 -3.08 11.79 16.30
CA GLU A 254 -2.16 11.44 17.37
C GLU A 254 -0.76 11.03 16.87
N LEU A 255 -0.61 10.75 15.57
CA LEU A 255 0.70 10.43 14.96
C LEU A 255 1.61 11.65 14.83
N ASP A 256 1.07 12.87 14.82
CA ASP A 256 1.84 14.12 14.69
C ASP A 256 2.52 14.53 16.02
N CYS A 257 2.90 13.53 16.83
CA CYS A 257 3.58 13.71 18.11
C CYS A 257 5.08 13.98 17.98
N ASN A 258 5.66 13.76 16.79
CA ASN A 258 7.07 14.04 16.48
C ASN A 258 7.29 15.41 15.83
N ARG A 259 6.26 16.25 15.77
CA ARG A 259 6.30 17.62 15.23
C ARG A 259 7.46 18.44 15.80
N GLU A 260 7.55 18.52 17.14
CA GLU A 260 8.62 19.26 17.84
C GLU A 260 10.00 18.63 17.67
N ARG A 261 10.06 17.34 17.29
CA ARG A 261 11.31 16.65 16.94
C ARG A 261 11.73 16.90 15.49
N GLY A 262 10.94 17.64 14.72
CA GLY A 262 11.23 18.00 13.33
C GLY A 262 10.58 17.10 12.28
N ILE A 263 9.60 16.26 12.63
CA ILE A 263 8.80 15.51 11.66
C ILE A 263 7.37 16.05 11.69
N LEU A 264 7.04 16.92 10.73
CA LEU A 264 5.72 17.52 10.61
C LEU A 264 4.82 16.65 9.73
N LEU A 265 3.57 16.40 10.14
CA LEU A 265 2.57 15.71 9.31
C LEU A 265 1.52 16.67 8.76
N LYS A 266 1.21 16.54 7.46
CA LYS A 266 0.08 17.22 6.82
C LYS A 266 -0.74 16.25 5.99
N ALA A 267 -2.01 16.60 5.79
CA ALA A 267 -2.92 15.81 4.95
C ALA A 267 -3.15 16.40 3.56
N CYS A 268 -2.43 17.49 3.24
CA CYS A 268 -2.41 18.19 1.98
C CYS A 268 -1.17 19.08 1.93
N PHE A 269 -0.81 19.56 0.74
CA PHE A 269 0.28 20.51 0.58
C PHE A 269 -0.01 21.83 1.35
N PRO A 270 0.94 22.36 2.13
CA PRO A 270 0.73 23.55 2.94
C PRO A 270 0.53 24.79 2.07
N THR A 271 -0.44 25.64 2.44
CA THR A 271 -0.72 26.90 1.73
C THR A 271 0.04 28.09 2.32
N ASN A 272 0.36 28.04 3.61
CA ASN A 272 1.04 29.08 4.39
C ASN A 272 2.55 28.81 4.48
N ILE A 273 3.21 28.70 3.33
CA ILE A 273 4.67 28.53 3.26
C ILE A 273 5.34 29.89 3.40
N VAL A 274 6.26 30.01 4.36
CA VAL A 274 7.10 31.19 4.52
C VAL A 274 8.49 30.86 3.98
N THR A 275 8.90 31.57 2.94
CA THR A 275 10.24 31.46 2.36
C THR A 275 11.19 32.45 3.04
N LEU A 276 12.48 32.15 3.04
CA LEU A 276 13.51 33.15 3.34
C LEU A 276 13.40 34.26 2.28
N CYS A 277 12.89 35.42 2.65
CA CYS A 277 12.91 36.59 1.76
C CYS A 277 14.37 36.87 1.41
N HIS A 278 14.73 36.76 0.14
CA HIS A 278 15.84 37.55 -0.37
C HIS A 278 15.36 39.00 -0.32
N SER A 279 15.64 39.68 0.78
CA SER A 279 15.83 41.13 0.72
C SER A 279 16.95 41.35 -0.29
N ILE A 280 16.56 41.62 -1.54
CA ILE A 280 17.43 42.32 -2.47
C ILE A 280 17.73 43.65 -1.78
N ALA A 281 18.95 43.77 -1.27
CA ALA A 281 19.48 45.04 -0.77
C ALA A 281 19.57 46.05 -1.91
#